data_AF-A0A369KB16-F1
#
_entry.id   AF-A0A369KB16-F1
#
_cell.length_a   1.000
_cell.length_b   1.000
_cell.length_c   1.000
_cell.angle_alpha   90.00
_cell.angle_beta   90.00
_cell.angle_gamma   90.00
#
_symmetry.space_group_name_H-M   'P 1'
#
loop_
_entity.id
_entity.type
_entity.pdbx_description
1 polymer ?
#
loop_
_entity_poly.entity_id
_entity_poly.type
_entity_poly.pdbx_seq_one_letter_code
_entity_poly.pdbx_strand_id
1 'polypeptide(L)'
;MFMAYLVLSTFCLVALGYPQLLDALGITYTDWPHHVPESMFVMIYLLSVVLCLAVGIMMSYHLWSISWGETSVEGQDHAVYVKRAASRGETFVNSYDLGRLKNLQLFFNIGESGYPLYTLLFPFRISPYTDGRAWARRDGYERHHGVRRGEELTDEEDEED
;
A
#
# COMPACT_ATOMS: atom_id res chain seq x y z
N MET A 1 1.23 -3.33 6.80
CA MET A 1 0.75 -4.39 7.72
C MET A 1 -0.69 -4.21 8.18
N PHE A 2 -1.05 -3.07 8.79
CA PHE A 2 -2.43 -2.79 9.23
C PHE A 2 -3.51 -3.14 8.18
N MET A 3 -3.40 -2.59 6.97
CA MET A 3 -4.38 -2.83 5.90
C MET A 3 -4.55 -4.31 5.56
N ALA A 4 -3.46 -5.08 5.53
CA ALA A 4 -3.52 -6.51 5.22
C ALA A 4 -4.27 -7.31 6.29
N TYR A 5 -4.01 -7.04 7.58
CA TYR A 5 -4.77 -7.68 8.65
C TYR A 5 -6.22 -7.27 8.67
N LEU A 6 -6.52 -6.00 8.40
CA LEU A 6 -7.89 -5.52 8.36
C LEU A 6 -8.67 -6.21 7.26
N VAL A 7 -8.13 -6.24 6.03
CA VAL A 7 -8.74 -6.93 4.88
C VAL A 7 -8.93 -8.42 5.18
N LEU A 8 -7.89 -9.10 5.69
CA LEU A 8 -7.97 -10.52 6.05
C LEU A 8 -9.06 -10.77 7.10
N SER A 9 -9.12 -9.95 8.15
CA SER A 9 -10.10 -10.11 9.23
C SER A 9 -11.53 -9.90 8.73
N THR A 10 -11.75 -8.85 7.93
CA THR A 10 -13.07 -8.58 7.34
C THR A 10 -13.46 -9.65 6.32
N PHE A 11 -12.51 -10.16 5.54
CA PHE A 11 -12.75 -11.26 4.60
C PHE A 11 -13.13 -12.55 5.33
N CYS A 12 -12.42 -12.90 6.40
CA CYS A 12 -12.75 -14.06 7.23
C CYS A 12 -14.15 -13.92 7.85
N LEU A 13 -14.52 -12.75 8.35
CA LEU A 13 -15.87 -12.50 8.88
C LEU A 13 -16.94 -12.69 7.80
N VAL A 14 -16.73 -12.13 6.61
CA VAL A 14 -17.68 -12.24 5.49
C VAL A 14 -17.80 -13.68 5.00
N ALA A 15 -16.68 -14.37 4.80
CA ALA A 15 -16.65 -15.74 4.30
C ALA A 15 -17.28 -16.73 5.29
N LEU A 16 -16.94 -16.63 6.57
CA LEU A 16 -17.45 -17.54 7.61
C LEU A 16 -18.84 -17.17 8.10
N GLY A 17 -19.23 -15.89 8.03
CA GLY A 17 -20.51 -15.36 8.48
C GLY A 17 -21.63 -15.43 7.44
N TYR A 18 -21.34 -15.86 6.21
CA TYR A 18 -22.33 -15.92 5.13
C TYR A 18 -23.57 -16.78 5.45
N PRO A 19 -23.44 -17.98 6.06
CA PRO A 19 -24.63 -18.76 6.47
C PRO A 19 -25.47 -18.02 7.51
N GLN A 20 -24.82 -17.42 8.52
CA GLN A 20 -25.49 -16.66 9.58
C GLN A 20 -26.17 -15.42 9.04
N LEU A 21 -25.68 -14.83 7.95
CA LEU A 21 -26.39 -13.74 7.27
C LEU A 21 -27.74 -14.21 6.73
N LEU A 22 -27.81 -15.39 6.11
CA LEU A 22 -29.05 -15.94 5.57
C LEU A 22 -30.07 -16.23 6.68
N ASP A 23 -29.58 -16.74 7.81
CA ASP A 23 -30.40 -16.99 9.00
C ASP A 23 -30.90 -15.66 9.61
N ALA A 24 -30.03 -14.67 9.77
CA ALA A 24 -30.38 -13.34 10.28
C ALA A 24 -31.37 -12.57 9.38
N LEU A 25 -31.38 -12.86 8.08
CA LEU A 25 -32.33 -12.29 7.12
C LEU A 25 -33.66 -13.08 7.06
N GLY A 26 -33.78 -14.18 7.80
CA GLY A 26 -34.96 -15.04 7.82
C GLY A 26 -35.17 -15.86 6.54
N ILE A 27 -34.13 -16.01 5.71
CA ILE A 27 -34.22 -16.75 4.43
C ILE A 27 -34.28 -18.27 4.68
N THR A 28 -33.54 -18.76 5.67
CA THR A 28 -33.46 -20.19 6.01
C THR A 28 -34.61 -20.66 6.91
N TYR A 29 -35.47 -19.75 7.38
CA TYR A 29 -36.56 -20.02 8.34
C TYR A 29 -36.10 -20.76 9.62
N THR A 30 -34.93 -20.38 10.12
CA THR A 30 -34.32 -20.90 11.36
C THR A 30 -34.42 -19.86 12.47
N ASP A 31 -34.67 -20.30 13.71
CA ASP A 31 -34.66 -19.41 14.87
C ASP A 31 -33.21 -18.98 15.18
N TRP A 32 -32.99 -17.68 15.39
CA TRP A 32 -31.67 -17.11 15.67
C TRP A 32 -31.13 -17.53 17.05
N PRO A 33 -30.07 -18.37 17.13
CA PRO A 33 -29.63 -18.96 18.39
C PRO A 33 -28.53 -18.14 19.10
N HIS A 34 -28.16 -16.97 18.59
CA HIS A 34 -27.01 -16.20 19.05
C HIS A 34 -27.40 -15.03 19.97
N HIS A 35 -26.48 -14.65 20.86
CA HIS A 35 -26.69 -13.54 21.81
C HIS A 35 -26.72 -12.16 21.16
N VAL A 36 -26.06 -11.99 20.01
CA VAL A 36 -26.03 -10.72 19.28
C VAL A 36 -27.36 -10.55 18.54
N PRO A 37 -28.05 -9.40 18.62
CA PRO A 37 -29.27 -9.17 17.83
C PRO A 37 -28.99 -9.31 16.33
N GLU A 38 -29.95 -9.89 15.59
CA GLU A 38 -29.87 -10.08 14.13
C GLU A 38 -29.48 -8.80 13.40
N SER A 39 -30.13 -7.68 13.76
CA SER A 39 -29.88 -6.36 13.15
C SER A 39 -28.44 -5.89 13.36
N MET A 40 -27.86 -6.09 14.55
CA MET A 40 -26.46 -5.72 14.81
C MET A 40 -25.50 -6.59 14.00
N PHE A 41 -25.77 -7.89 13.90
CA PHE A 41 -24.95 -8.79 13.10
C PHE A 41 -24.96 -8.39 11.62
N VAL A 42 -26.14 -8.14 11.05
CA VAL A 42 -26.28 -7.69 9.65
C VAL A 42 -25.51 -6.40 9.41
N MET A 43 -25.58 -5.42 10.32
CA MET A 43 -24.84 -4.16 10.20
C MET A 43 -23.32 -4.37 10.22
N ILE A 44 -22.81 -5.21 11.13
CA ILE A 44 -21.37 -5.55 11.20
C ILE A 44 -20.92 -6.29 9.94
N TYR A 45 -21.75 -7.20 9.43
CA TYR A 45 -21.46 -7.95 8.22
C TYR A 45 -21.36 -7.02 7.01
N LEU A 46 -22.35 -6.14 6.81
CA LEU A 46 -22.35 -5.15 5.73
C LEU A 46 -21.15 -4.20 5.81
N LEU A 47 -20.85 -3.71 7.01
CA LEU A 47 -19.67 -2.87 7.24
C LEU A 47 -18.38 -3.62 6.85
N SER A 48 -18.27 -4.90 7.22
CA SER A 48 -17.12 -5.75 6.90
C SER A 48 -16.97 -5.98 5.40
N VAL A 49 -18.06 -6.17 4.67
CA VAL A 49 -18.04 -6.25 3.19
C VAL A 49 -17.48 -4.96 2.58
N VAL A 50 -18.00 -3.81 3.01
CA VAL A 50 -17.57 -2.50 2.49
C VAL A 50 -16.10 -2.24 2.82
N LEU A 51 -15.68 -2.52 4.06
CA LEU A 51 -14.28 -2.36 4.48
C LEU A 51 -13.34 -3.28 3.72
N CYS A 52 -13.71 -4.55 3.52
CA CYS A 52 -12.90 -5.51 2.79
C CYS A 52 -12.62 -5.03 1.36
N LEU A 53 -13.64 -4.49 0.68
CA LEU A 53 -13.50 -3.96 -0.68
C LEU A 53 -12.72 -2.65 -0.70
N ALA A 54 -13.11 -1.66 0.10
CA ALA A 54 -12.50 -0.33 0.09
C ALA A 54 -11.02 -0.38 0.48
N VAL A 55 -10.70 -1.05 1.60
CA VAL A 55 -9.33 -1.18 2.09
C VAL A 55 -8.53 -2.14 1.21
N GLY A 56 -9.17 -3.16 0.62
CA GLY A 56 -8.51 -4.07 -0.33
C GLY A 56 -8.01 -3.35 -1.59
N ILE A 57 -8.83 -2.47 -2.17
CA ILE A 57 -8.42 -1.63 -3.32
C ILE A 57 -7.27 -0.71 -2.92
N MET A 58 -7.40 -0.02 -1.78
CA MET A 58 -6.35 0.87 -1.26
C MET A 58 -5.02 0.13 -1.03
N MET A 59 -5.07 -1.05 -0.40
CA MET A 59 -3.90 -1.90 -0.19
C MET A 59 -3.25 -2.31 -1.52
N SER A 60 -4.07 -2.67 -2.51
CA SER A 60 -3.58 -3.08 -3.83
C SER A 60 -2.86 -1.93 -4.54
N TYR A 61 -3.41 -0.72 -4.44
CA TYR A 61 -2.75 0.49 -4.96
C TYR A 61 -1.43 0.78 -4.26
N HIS A 62 -1.37 0.66 -2.93
CA HIS A 62 -0.10 0.82 -2.20
C HIS A 62 0.94 -0.24 -2.58
N LEU A 63 0.56 -1.51 -2.73
CA LEU A 63 1.48 -2.56 -3.18
C LEU A 63 1.99 -2.29 -4.60
N TRP A 64 1.14 -1.78 -5.48
CA TRP A 64 1.55 -1.32 -6.81
C TRP A 64 2.56 -0.19 -6.71
N SER A 65 2.26 0.89 -5.99
CA SER A 65 3.16 2.05 -5.76
C SER A 65 4.52 1.61 -5.21
N ILE A 66 4.53 0.75 -4.19
CA ILE A 66 5.76 0.20 -3.60
C ILE A 66 6.56 -0.57 -4.65
N SER A 67 5.90 -1.35 -5.51
CA SER A 67 6.60 -2.09 -6.57
C SER A 67 7.27 -1.18 -7.61
N TRP A 68 6.81 0.05 -7.78
CA TRP A 68 7.42 1.05 -8.66
C TRP A 68 8.42 1.97 -7.94
N GLY A 69 8.67 1.74 -6.64
CA GLY A 69 9.60 2.55 -5.86
C GLY A 69 9.14 3.99 -5.73
N GLU A 70 7.83 4.22 -5.56
CA GLU A 70 7.25 5.55 -5.41
C GLU A 70 6.27 5.61 -4.24
N THR A 71 6.18 6.79 -3.61
CA THR A 71 5.12 7.16 -2.68
C THR A 71 3.90 7.71 -3.41
N SER A 72 2.76 7.84 -2.71
CA SER A 72 1.53 8.37 -3.33
C SER A 72 1.66 9.84 -3.77
N VAL A 73 2.51 10.63 -3.10
CA VAL A 73 2.81 12.02 -3.50
C VAL A 73 3.71 12.00 -4.74
N GLU A 74 4.80 11.24 -4.68
CA GLU A 74 5.74 11.09 -5.81
C GLU A 74 5.05 10.57 -7.08
N GLY A 75 4.08 9.64 -6.97
CA GLY A 75 3.34 9.15 -8.13
C GLY A 75 2.52 10.25 -8.84
N GLN A 76 2.00 11.24 -8.10
CA GLN A 76 1.34 12.40 -8.71
C GLN A 76 2.36 13.31 -9.41
N ASP A 77 3.51 13.54 -8.78
CA ASP A 77 4.58 14.37 -9.33
C ASP A 77 5.22 13.73 -10.57
N HIS A 78 5.45 12.41 -10.54
CA HIS A 78 5.93 11.60 -11.66
C HIS A 78 5.03 11.75 -12.88
N ALA A 79 3.70 11.78 -12.71
CA ALA A 79 2.78 12.00 -13.82
C ALA A 79 2.96 13.38 -14.49
N VAL A 80 3.38 14.39 -13.72
CA VAL A 80 3.73 15.72 -14.23
C VAL A 80 5.11 15.69 -14.90
N TYR A 81 6.11 15.07 -14.27
CA TYR A 81 7.47 14.95 -14.83
C TYR A 81 7.49 14.20 -16.15
N VAL A 82 6.75 13.10 -16.28
CA VAL A 82 6.61 12.34 -17.53
C VAL A 82 6.09 13.22 -18.66
N LYS A 83 5.07 14.04 -18.39
CA LYS A 83 4.51 14.98 -19.39
C LYS A 83 5.51 16.06 -19.79
N ARG A 84 6.23 16.62 -18.82
CA ARG A 84 7.25 17.66 -19.05
C ARG A 84 8.43 17.11 -19.85
N ALA A 85 8.98 15.97 -19.47
CA ALA A 85 10.05 15.29 -20.21
C ALA A 85 9.62 14.98 -21.64
N ALA A 86 8.42 14.42 -21.83
CA ALA A 86 7.89 14.10 -23.15
C ALA A 86 7.74 15.35 -24.04
N SER A 87 7.36 16.51 -23.47
CA SER A 87 7.29 17.78 -24.22
C SER A 87 8.64 18.25 -24.76
N ARG A 88 9.74 17.80 -24.16
CA ARG A 88 11.12 18.09 -24.59
C ARG A 88 11.72 16.99 -25.47
N GLY A 89 10.99 15.91 -25.74
CA GLY A 89 11.53 14.72 -26.40
C GLY A 89 12.47 13.89 -25.50
N GLU A 90 12.41 14.09 -24.19
CA GLU A 90 13.17 13.34 -23.18
C GLU A 90 12.28 12.27 -22.52
N THR A 91 12.87 11.26 -21.89
CA THR A 91 12.15 10.24 -21.11
C THR A 91 12.38 10.45 -19.61
N PHE A 92 11.30 10.38 -18.82
CA PHE A 92 11.41 10.37 -17.38
C PHE A 92 11.81 8.97 -16.88
N VAL A 93 12.78 8.90 -15.97
CA VAL A 93 13.16 7.65 -15.28
C VAL A 93 13.19 7.90 -13.78
N ASN A 94 12.43 7.08 -13.03
CA ASN A 94 12.48 7.08 -11.58
C ASN A 94 13.85 6.56 -11.09
N SER A 95 14.62 7.39 -10.38
CA SER A 95 15.91 7.00 -9.81
C SER A 95 15.79 6.05 -8.61
N TYR A 96 14.62 6.00 -7.96
CA TYR A 96 14.35 5.11 -6.82
C TYR A 96 13.75 3.76 -7.23
N ASP A 97 13.43 3.56 -8.51
CA ASP A 97 12.99 2.26 -9.01
C ASP A 97 14.18 1.33 -9.26
N LEU A 98 14.37 0.36 -8.36
CA LEU A 98 15.40 -0.69 -8.44
C LEU A 98 14.85 -2.00 -9.02
N GLY A 99 13.60 -1.99 -9.48
CA GLY A 99 12.86 -3.15 -9.95
C GLY A 99 11.90 -3.71 -8.90
N ARG A 100 10.75 -4.22 -9.37
CA ARG A 100 9.58 -4.59 -8.54
C ARG A 100 9.89 -5.44 -7.32
N LEU A 101 10.68 -6.51 -7.50
CA LEU A 101 11.02 -7.40 -6.41
C LEU A 101 11.96 -6.72 -5.40
N LYS A 102 12.94 -5.94 -5.89
CA LYS A 102 13.91 -5.26 -5.04
C LYS A 102 13.26 -4.13 -4.24
N ASN A 103 12.34 -3.39 -4.85
CA ASN A 103 11.58 -2.33 -4.17
C ASN A 103 10.73 -2.91 -3.04
N LEU A 104 10.03 -4.03 -3.28
CA LEU A 104 9.27 -4.74 -2.24
C LEU A 104 10.18 -5.25 -1.11
N GLN A 105 11.34 -5.83 -1.47
CA GLN A 105 12.33 -6.29 -0.50
C GLN A 105 12.83 -5.15 0.40
N LEU A 106 13.14 -3.99 -0.19
CA LEU A 106 13.59 -2.81 0.55
C LEU A 106 12.50 -2.24 1.43
N PHE A 107 11.28 -2.11 0.92
CA PHE A 107 10.15 -1.57 1.68
C PHE A 107 9.83 -2.39 2.93
N PHE A 108 9.79 -3.72 2.78
CA PHE A 108 9.56 -4.63 3.90
C PHE A 108 10.83 -4.96 4.68
N ASN A 109 11.98 -4.45 4.23
CA ASN A 109 13.30 -4.75 4.75
C ASN A 109 13.54 -6.26 4.91
N ILE A 110 13.26 -7.04 3.85
CA ILE A 110 13.41 -8.50 3.79
C ILE A 110 14.47 -8.89 2.75
N GLY A 111 15.15 -10.03 2.94
CA GLY A 111 16.13 -10.56 1.99
C GLY A 111 17.48 -10.92 2.63
N GLU A 112 18.53 -11.04 1.82
CA GLU A 112 19.86 -11.51 2.24
C GLU A 112 20.49 -10.69 3.37
N SER A 113 20.20 -9.39 3.44
CA SER A 113 20.67 -8.47 4.47
C SER A 113 19.54 -7.92 5.37
N GLY A 114 18.32 -8.44 5.20
CA GLY A 114 17.12 -7.93 5.88
C GLY A 114 16.58 -8.88 6.96
N TYR A 115 15.34 -8.66 7.35
CA TYR A 115 14.62 -9.50 8.30
C TYR A 115 14.05 -10.77 7.64
N PRO A 116 13.82 -11.84 8.43
CA PRO A 116 13.15 -13.05 7.95
C PRO A 116 11.71 -12.81 7.53
N LEU A 117 11.17 -13.61 6.60
CA LEU A 117 9.81 -13.46 6.06
C LEU A 117 8.69 -13.50 7.11
N TYR A 118 8.90 -14.13 8.28
CA TYR A 118 7.88 -14.15 9.32
C TYR A 118 7.61 -12.75 9.92
N THR A 119 8.48 -11.76 9.71
CA THR A 119 8.22 -10.37 10.11
C THR A 119 7.09 -9.73 9.32
N LEU A 120 6.71 -10.31 8.17
CA LEU A 120 5.50 -9.95 7.44
C LEU A 120 4.23 -10.52 8.08
N LEU A 121 4.33 -11.47 9.02
CA LEU A 121 3.17 -12.09 9.65
C LEU A 121 2.90 -11.56 11.06
N PHE A 122 3.85 -10.84 11.65
CA PHE A 122 3.73 -10.28 12.99
C PHE A 122 4.12 -8.81 12.97
N PRO A 123 3.33 -7.91 13.58
CA PRO A 123 3.61 -6.47 13.60
C PRO A 123 4.71 -6.14 14.62
N PHE A 124 5.92 -6.64 14.39
CA PHE A 124 7.08 -6.28 15.18
C PHE A 124 7.54 -4.87 14.86
N ARG A 125 8.06 -4.16 15.88
CA ARG A 125 8.77 -2.91 15.67
C ARG A 125 10.15 -3.22 15.10
N ILE A 126 10.24 -3.24 13.78
CA ILE A 126 11.49 -3.42 13.04
C ILE A 126 11.99 -2.06 12.54
N SER A 127 13.30 -1.87 12.58
CA SER A 127 13.90 -0.68 11.98
C SER A 127 13.80 -0.76 10.45
N PRO A 128 13.44 0.33 9.77
CA PRO A 128 13.52 0.39 8.31
C PRO A 128 14.95 0.19 7.83
N TYR A 129 15.13 -0.07 6.53
CA TYR A 129 16.47 -0.31 5.96
C TYR A 129 17.36 0.94 5.96
N THR A 130 16.78 2.13 6.13
CA THR A 130 17.45 3.43 6.08
C THR A 130 16.95 4.38 7.18
N ASP A 131 17.64 5.49 7.38
CA ASP A 131 17.36 6.55 8.35
C ASP A 131 16.26 7.53 7.92
N GLY A 132 15.77 7.41 6.68
CA GLY A 132 14.75 8.28 6.10
C GLY A 132 15.30 9.60 5.53
N ARG A 133 16.62 9.74 5.41
CA ARG A 133 17.28 10.88 4.74
C ARG A 133 17.92 10.47 3.42
N ALA A 134 18.41 9.24 3.35
CA ALA A 134 18.97 8.66 2.13
C ALA A 134 18.22 7.39 1.74
N TRP A 135 18.05 7.16 0.44
CA TRP A 135 17.46 5.92 -0.08
C TRP A 135 18.34 5.35 -1.17
N ALA A 136 18.27 4.02 -1.35
CA ALA A 136 19.01 3.36 -2.41
C ALA A 136 18.52 3.86 -3.79
N ARG A 137 19.46 4.23 -4.65
CA ARG A 137 19.19 4.72 -6.01
C ARG A 137 19.72 3.75 -7.05
N ARG A 138 19.12 3.80 -8.23
CA ARG A 138 19.55 3.02 -9.39
C ARG A 138 20.95 3.44 -9.81
N ASP A 139 21.80 2.46 -10.14
CA ASP A 139 23.17 2.72 -10.58
C ASP A 139 23.22 3.72 -11.74
N GLY A 140 24.08 4.73 -11.59
CA GLY A 140 24.24 5.80 -12.58
C GLY A 140 23.25 6.96 -12.46
N TYR A 141 22.35 6.96 -11.47
CA TYR A 141 21.39 8.04 -11.23
C TYR A 141 21.57 8.68 -9.86
N GLU A 142 22.04 9.93 -9.84
CA GLU A 142 22.00 10.76 -8.63
C GLU A 142 20.66 11.47 -8.45
N ARG A 143 19.93 11.70 -9.55
CA ARG A 143 18.59 12.34 -9.59
C ARG A 143 17.70 11.64 -10.61
N HIS A 144 16.40 11.95 -10.59
CA HIS A 144 15.45 11.48 -11.60
C HIS A 144 15.90 11.93 -13.00
N HIS A 145 15.93 11.00 -13.95
CA HIS A 145 16.25 11.33 -15.33
C HIS A 145 15.10 12.12 -15.95
N GLY A 146 15.42 13.13 -16.77
CA GLY A 146 14.41 13.95 -17.45
C GLY A 146 13.78 15.01 -16.56
N VAL A 147 14.25 15.20 -15.31
CA VAL A 147 13.91 16.34 -14.45
C VAL A 147 15.12 17.27 -14.36
N ARG A 148 14.94 18.56 -14.65
CA ARG A 148 16.00 19.57 -14.54
C ARG A 148 15.97 20.24 -13.16
N ARG A 149 17.10 20.81 -12.73
CA ARG A 149 17.17 21.57 -11.46
C ARG A 149 16.13 22.70 -11.46
N GLY A 150 15.38 22.82 -10.37
CA GLY A 150 14.24 23.74 -10.25
C GLY A 150 12.94 23.29 -10.92
N GLU A 151 12.89 22.12 -11.58
CA GLU A 151 11.62 21.53 -12.06
C GLU A 151 11.00 20.58 -11.04
N GLU A 152 11.75 20.22 -9.99
CA GLU A 152 11.28 19.42 -8.86
C GLU A 152 10.13 20.16 -8.16
N LEU A 153 8.99 19.47 -7.99
CA LEU A 153 7.79 20.01 -7.32
C LEU A 153 7.94 20.01 -5.79
N THR A 154 8.91 19.27 -5.27
CA THR A 154 9.34 19.38 -3.88
C THR A 154 10.21 20.62 -3.75
N ASP A 155 9.85 21.50 -2.83
CA ASP A 155 10.64 22.69 -2.53
C ASP A 155 12.09 22.26 -2.24
N GLU A 156 13.07 22.81 -2.96
CA GLU A 156 14.45 22.76 -2.50
C GLU A 156 14.42 23.49 -1.14
N GLU A 157 14.64 22.80 -0.01
CA GLU A 157 14.97 23.50 1.23
C GLU A 157 16.16 24.37 0.85
N ASP A 158 15.95 25.69 0.81
CA ASP A 158 16.98 26.66 0.47
C ASP A 158 18.21 26.31 1.31
N GLU A 159 19.26 25.82 0.65
CA GLU A 159 20.59 25.73 1.27
C GLU A 159 21.02 27.19 1.51
N GLU A 160 20.54 27.78 2.62
CA GLU A 160 21.09 29.00 3.19
C GLU A 160 22.50 28.66 3.70
N ASP A 161 23.48 28.94 2.84
CA ASP A 161 24.92 29.21 3.06
C ASP A 161 25.68 28.42 4.15
#